data_AF-A0A9E6ENF3-F1
#
_entry.id   AF-A0A9E6ENF3-F1
#
_cell.length_a   1.000
_cell.length_b   1.000
_cell.length_c   1.000
_cell.angle_alpha   90.00
_cell.angle_beta   90.00
_cell.angle_gamma   90.00
#
_symmetry.space_group_name_H-M   'P 1'
#
loop_
_entity.id
_entity.type
_entity.pdbx_description
1 polymer ?
#
loop_
_entity_poly.entity_id
_entity_poly.type
_entity_poly.pdbx_seq_one_letter_code
_entity_poly.pdbx_strand_id
1 'polypeptide(L)'
;MKTENKEFLAATHKKFATFRELVEQLGPSEAWEKMLIGFPEQQKKRMTPFLAAATLREGFTSSIPFFESVGMEMEVVDISNDDVDAVLEIQKYCPYLEICKEYGFETPCHVICEMDVEATHRAFSEMRAEILSRQAFDSCVCIFKYERAMK
;
A
#
# COMPACT_ATOMS: atom_id res chain seq x y z
N MET A 1 -15.92 -6.74 15.43
CA MET A 1 -14.86 -6.86 14.41
C MET A 1 -15.42 -7.69 13.25
N LYS A 2 -15.54 -7.11 12.05
CA LYS A 2 -16.12 -7.81 10.88
C LYS A 2 -15.17 -8.93 10.44
N THR A 3 -15.70 -10.07 10.00
CA THR A 3 -14.93 -11.29 9.68
C THR A 3 -13.85 -11.05 8.60
N GLU A 4 -14.15 -10.19 7.63
CA GLU A 4 -13.25 -9.78 6.53
C GLU A 4 -11.93 -9.15 7.02
N ASN A 5 -11.94 -8.53 8.20
CA ASN A 5 -10.76 -7.84 8.74
C ASN A 5 -9.73 -8.83 9.30
N LYS A 6 -10.17 -10.01 9.75
CA LYS A 6 -9.28 -11.04 10.28
C LYS A 6 -8.43 -11.66 9.18
N GLU A 7 -9.00 -11.87 8.00
CA GLU A 7 -8.29 -12.46 6.87
C GLU A 7 -7.22 -11.52 6.34
N PHE A 8 -7.51 -10.21 6.26
CA PHE A 8 -6.53 -9.23 5.82
C PHE A 8 -5.38 -9.04 6.82
N LEU A 9 -5.68 -8.99 8.12
CA LEU A 9 -4.64 -8.97 9.15
C LEU A 9 -3.83 -10.27 9.12
N ALA A 10 -4.46 -11.44 9.00
CA ALA A 10 -3.75 -12.71 8.85
C ALA A 10 -2.85 -12.74 7.61
N ALA A 11 -3.29 -12.18 6.48
CA ALA A 11 -2.48 -12.03 5.29
C ALA A 11 -1.28 -11.11 5.51
N THR A 12 -1.45 -10.05 6.30
CA THR A 12 -0.36 -9.13 6.69
C THR A 12 0.68 -9.86 7.55
N HIS A 13 0.24 -10.55 8.60
CA HIS A 13 1.11 -11.40 9.45
C HIS A 13 1.88 -12.43 8.61
N LYS A 14 1.18 -13.10 7.69
CA LYS A 14 1.81 -14.04 6.75
C LYS A 14 2.85 -13.36 5.86
N LYS A 15 2.58 -12.15 5.34
CA LYS A 15 3.52 -11.40 4.49
C LYS A 15 4.83 -11.11 5.23
N PHE A 16 4.75 -10.66 6.48
CA PHE A 16 5.94 -10.44 7.33
C PHE A 16 6.67 -11.73 7.66
N ALA A 17 5.96 -12.78 8.07
CA ALA A 17 6.55 -14.09 8.36
C ALA A 17 7.31 -14.65 7.16
N THR A 18 6.68 -14.67 6.00
CA THR A 18 7.29 -15.17 4.76
C THR A 18 8.50 -14.33 4.36
N PHE A 19 8.42 -12.99 4.45
CA PHE A 19 9.58 -12.17 4.14
C PHE A 19 10.75 -12.43 5.10
N ARG A 20 10.47 -12.59 6.41
CA ARG A 20 11.51 -12.91 7.40
C ARG A 20 12.20 -14.24 7.09
N GLU A 21 11.43 -15.29 6.79
CA GLU A 21 11.97 -16.60 6.40
C GLU A 21 12.82 -16.50 5.14
N LEU A 22 12.38 -15.76 4.13
CA LEU A 22 13.11 -15.58 2.88
C LEU A 22 14.40 -14.79 3.07
N VAL A 23 14.40 -13.76 3.93
CA VAL A 23 15.60 -12.98 4.27
C VAL A 23 16.67 -13.89 4.88
N GLU A 24 16.29 -14.82 5.76
CA GLU A 24 17.21 -15.76 6.39
C GLU A 24 17.80 -16.77 5.39
N GLN A 25 17.02 -17.14 4.37
CA GLN A 25 17.43 -18.13 3.36
C GLN A 25 18.24 -17.54 2.20
N LEU A 26 17.87 -16.36 1.73
CA LEU A 26 18.33 -15.79 0.45
C LEU A 26 18.99 -14.41 0.61
N GLY A 27 18.89 -13.81 1.79
CA GLY A 27 19.25 -12.41 2.01
C GLY A 27 18.16 -11.42 1.54
N PRO A 28 18.25 -10.14 1.95
CA PRO A 28 17.16 -9.19 1.78
C PRO A 28 16.76 -8.90 0.34
N SER A 29 17.74 -8.73 -0.56
CA SER A 29 17.48 -8.36 -1.94
C SER A 29 16.77 -9.47 -2.73
N GLU A 30 17.19 -10.73 -2.57
CA GLU A 30 16.55 -11.86 -3.25
C GLU A 30 15.20 -12.19 -2.62
N ALA A 31 15.06 -12.06 -1.30
CA ALA A 31 13.78 -12.18 -0.62
C ALA A 31 12.76 -11.17 -1.15
N TRP A 32 13.19 -9.93 -1.38
CA TRP A 32 12.35 -8.86 -1.94
C TRP A 32 11.80 -9.23 -3.32
N GLU A 33 12.68 -9.57 -4.25
CA GLU A 33 12.26 -9.95 -5.61
C GLU A 33 11.37 -11.19 -5.59
N LYS A 34 11.65 -12.15 -4.71
CA LYS A 34 10.81 -13.35 -4.56
C LYS A 34 9.42 -13.02 -4.02
N MET A 35 9.29 -12.06 -3.10
CA MET A 35 7.98 -11.58 -2.63
C MET A 35 7.19 -10.85 -3.73
N LEU A 36 7.88 -10.26 -4.71
CA LEU A 36 7.24 -9.58 -5.83
C LEU A 36 6.78 -10.53 -6.94
N ILE A 37 7.14 -11.82 -6.92
CA ILE A 37 6.66 -12.79 -7.91
C ILE A 37 5.14 -12.91 -7.82
N GLY A 38 4.44 -12.52 -8.90
CA GLY A 38 2.98 -12.54 -8.98
C GLY A 38 2.28 -11.45 -8.17
N PHE A 39 3.02 -10.62 -7.43
CA PHE A 39 2.45 -9.52 -6.65
C PHE A 39 1.89 -8.39 -7.52
N PRO A 40 2.55 -7.95 -8.63
CA PRO A 40 1.99 -7.00 -9.57
C PRO A 40 0.62 -7.42 -10.12
N GLU A 41 0.41 -8.70 -10.44
CA GLU A 41 -0.89 -9.19 -10.92
C GLU A 41 -1.99 -9.13 -9.86
N GLN A 42 -1.64 -9.38 -8.60
CA GLN A 42 -2.57 -9.22 -7.48
C GLN A 42 -2.90 -7.75 -7.27
N GLN A 43 -1.88 -6.88 -7.30
CA GLN A 43 -2.03 -5.44 -7.16
C GLN A 43 -2.90 -4.88 -8.28
N LYS A 44 -2.70 -5.34 -9.52
CA LYS A 44 -3.54 -5.00 -10.66
C LYS A 44 -5.00 -5.31 -10.40
N LYS A 45 -5.30 -6.53 -9.96
CA LYS A 45 -6.68 -6.95 -9.64
C LYS A 45 -7.31 -6.12 -8.53
N ARG A 46 -6.53 -5.74 -7.50
CA ARG A 46 -7.01 -4.94 -6.37
C ARG A 46 -7.27 -3.49 -6.75
N MET A 47 -6.38 -2.88 -7.54
CA MET A 47 -6.47 -1.46 -7.88
C MET A 47 -7.41 -1.18 -9.05
N THR A 48 -7.57 -2.12 -9.99
CA THR A 48 -8.38 -1.91 -11.21
C THR A 48 -9.79 -1.36 -10.92
N PRO A 49 -10.56 -1.87 -9.93
CA PRO A 49 -11.88 -1.32 -9.62
C PRO A 49 -11.85 0.16 -9.21
N PHE A 50 -10.82 0.58 -8.48
CA PHE A 50 -10.66 1.97 -8.04
C PHE A 50 -10.19 2.86 -9.18
N LEU A 51 -9.27 2.37 -10.01
CA LEU A 51 -8.75 3.10 -11.16
C LEU A 51 -9.75 3.20 -12.33
N ALA A 52 -10.82 2.39 -12.33
CA ALA A 52 -11.91 2.48 -13.30
C ALA A 52 -12.89 3.64 -13.03
N ALA A 53 -12.78 4.31 -11.86
CA ALA A 53 -13.56 5.51 -11.56
C ALA A 53 -13.16 6.69 -12.46
N ALA A 54 -14.05 7.70 -12.56
CA ALA A 54 -13.82 8.86 -13.42
C ALA A 54 -12.60 9.68 -12.97
N THR A 55 -12.38 9.76 -11.65
CA THR A 55 -11.18 10.38 -11.06
C THR A 55 -10.51 9.42 -10.06
N LEU A 56 -9.21 9.59 -9.85
CA LEU A 56 -8.52 8.89 -8.76
C LEU A 56 -9.14 9.22 -7.42
N ARG A 57 -9.60 10.46 -7.21
CA ARG A 57 -10.27 10.87 -5.97
C ARG A 57 -11.47 9.98 -5.66
N GLU A 58 -12.36 9.78 -6.63
CA GLU A 58 -13.53 8.92 -6.47
C GLU A 58 -13.12 7.47 -6.17
N GLY A 59 -12.18 6.94 -6.95
CA GLY A 59 -11.67 5.59 -6.80
C GLY A 59 -11.10 5.33 -5.40
N PHE A 60 -10.19 6.18 -4.95
CA PHE A 60 -9.54 6.05 -3.65
C PHE A 60 -10.50 6.33 -2.49
N THR A 61 -11.42 7.28 -2.62
CA THR A 61 -12.45 7.54 -1.59
C THR A 61 -13.30 6.29 -1.37
N SER A 62 -13.60 5.52 -2.42
CA SER A 62 -14.37 4.28 -2.29
C SER A 62 -13.67 3.16 -1.50
N SER A 63 -12.34 3.24 -1.33
CA SER A 63 -11.57 2.28 -0.52
C SER A 63 -11.54 2.59 0.98
N ILE A 64 -11.94 3.80 1.40
CA ILE A 64 -11.88 4.24 2.81
C ILE A 64 -12.57 3.23 3.76
N PRO A 65 -13.79 2.72 3.48
CA PRO A 65 -14.46 1.79 4.40
C PRO A 65 -13.70 0.48 4.61
N PHE A 66 -12.93 0.03 3.62
CA PHE A 66 -12.08 -1.15 3.74
C PHE A 66 -10.87 -0.87 4.64
N PHE A 67 -10.21 0.27 4.48
CA PHE A 67 -9.09 0.67 5.33
C PHE A 67 -9.55 0.90 6.79
N GLU A 68 -10.68 1.55 7.00
CA GLU A 68 -11.30 1.70 8.31
C GLU A 68 -11.62 0.36 8.97
N SER A 69 -12.06 -0.63 8.20
CA SER A 69 -12.39 -1.93 8.74
C SER A 69 -11.15 -2.65 9.30
N VAL A 70 -9.97 -2.45 8.70
CA VAL A 70 -8.71 -3.03 9.16
C VAL A 70 -7.99 -2.17 10.20
N GLY A 71 -8.66 -1.13 10.69
CA GLY A 71 -8.19 -0.28 11.77
C GLY A 71 -7.27 0.85 11.32
N MET A 72 -7.30 1.23 10.04
CA MET A 72 -6.63 2.45 9.55
C MET A 72 -7.58 3.63 9.56
N GLU A 73 -7.04 4.85 9.60
CA GLU A 73 -7.81 6.07 9.38
C GLU A 73 -7.22 6.79 8.16
N MET A 74 -8.01 6.83 7.08
CA MET A 74 -7.59 7.32 5.77
C MET A 74 -8.33 8.59 5.40
N GLU A 75 -7.62 9.54 4.77
CA GLU A 75 -8.18 10.71 4.12
C GLU A 75 -7.67 10.79 2.68
N VAL A 76 -8.52 11.21 1.75
CA VAL A 76 -8.17 11.36 0.33
C VAL A 76 -8.30 12.82 -0.05
N VAL A 77 -7.19 13.42 -0.48
CA VAL A 77 -7.14 14.80 -0.97
C VAL A 77 -6.91 14.77 -2.47
N ASP A 78 -7.77 15.45 -3.19
CA ASP A 78 -7.63 15.68 -4.63
C ASP A 78 -6.59 16.77 -4.87
N ILE A 79 -5.59 16.47 -5.70
CA ILE A 79 -4.55 17.41 -6.10
C ILE A 79 -4.45 17.48 -7.63
N SER A 80 -5.52 17.09 -8.33
CA SER A 80 -5.60 17.11 -9.78
C SER A 80 -5.49 18.53 -10.34
N ASN A 81 -4.94 18.65 -11.55
CA ASN A 81 -4.86 19.89 -12.32
C ASN A 81 -5.10 19.61 -13.81
N ASP A 82 -4.94 20.64 -14.66
CA ASP A 82 -5.39 20.65 -16.06
C ASP A 82 -5.08 19.38 -16.87
N ASP A 83 -3.90 18.76 -16.68
CA ASP A 83 -3.48 17.58 -17.46
C ASP A 83 -3.29 16.30 -16.62
N VAL A 84 -3.49 16.37 -15.29
CA VAL A 84 -3.12 15.29 -14.37
C VAL A 84 -4.22 15.01 -13.35
N ASP A 85 -4.73 13.77 -13.36
CA ASP A 85 -5.61 13.21 -12.32
C ASP A 85 -4.72 12.67 -11.20
N ALA A 86 -4.79 13.29 -10.02
CA ALA A 86 -3.88 13.02 -8.92
C ALA A 86 -4.53 13.12 -7.55
N VAL A 87 -4.08 12.25 -6.63
CA VAL A 87 -4.54 12.21 -5.25
C VAL A 87 -3.39 12.08 -4.26
N LEU A 88 -3.61 12.60 -3.07
CA LEU A 88 -2.90 12.22 -1.86
C LEU A 88 -3.81 11.30 -1.03
N GLU A 89 -3.34 10.09 -0.78
CA GLU A 89 -3.85 9.23 0.28
C GLU A 89 -3.07 9.53 1.55
N ILE A 90 -3.77 9.99 2.59
CA ILE A 90 -3.22 10.33 3.89
C ILE A 90 -3.68 9.29 4.89
N GLN A 91 -2.74 8.52 5.44
CA GLN A 91 -3.01 7.56 6.50
C GLN A 91 -2.59 8.16 7.85
N LYS A 92 -3.58 8.42 8.70
CA LYS A 92 -3.41 8.99 10.05
C LYS A 92 -3.05 7.92 11.08
N TYR A 93 -3.43 6.68 10.83
CA TYR A 93 -3.09 5.56 11.70
C TYR A 93 -2.69 4.33 10.88
N CYS A 94 -1.55 3.74 11.26
CA CYS A 94 -1.00 2.55 10.62
C CYS A 94 -0.89 1.39 11.64
N PRO A 95 -1.75 0.35 11.57
CA PRO A 95 -1.68 -0.79 12.47
C PRO A 95 -0.41 -1.62 12.29
N TYR A 96 0.25 -1.49 11.14
CA TYR A 96 1.43 -2.29 10.81
C TYR A 96 2.68 -1.91 11.59
N LEU A 97 2.72 -0.71 12.19
CA LEU A 97 3.83 -0.26 13.03
C LEU A 97 4.06 -1.20 14.22
N GLU A 98 2.99 -1.75 14.79
CA GLU A 98 3.10 -2.71 15.89
C GLU A 98 3.27 -4.14 15.37
N ILE A 99 2.54 -4.52 14.32
CA ILE A 99 2.60 -5.88 13.76
C ILE A 99 4.01 -6.24 13.28
N CYS A 100 4.75 -5.31 12.65
CA CYS A 100 6.07 -5.62 12.11
C CYS A 100 7.10 -5.99 13.20
N LYS A 101 6.93 -5.48 14.43
CA LYS A 101 7.81 -5.75 15.56
C LYS A 101 7.75 -7.21 16.00
N GLU A 102 6.60 -7.85 15.86
CA GLU A 102 6.43 -9.30 16.14
C GLU A 102 7.33 -10.18 15.27
N TYR A 103 7.77 -9.66 14.12
CA TYR A 103 8.63 -10.35 13.16
C TYR A 103 10.07 -9.79 13.14
N GLY A 104 10.41 -8.92 14.08
CA GLY A 104 11.76 -8.36 14.23
C GLY A 104 12.10 -7.27 13.21
N PHE A 105 11.11 -6.61 12.61
CA PHE A 105 11.32 -5.45 11.73
C PHE A 105 11.14 -4.15 12.49
N GLU A 106 12.06 -3.21 12.28
CA GLU A 106 11.98 -1.84 12.82
C GLU A 106 10.85 -1.03 12.18
N THR A 107 10.61 -1.24 10.88
CA THR A 107 9.57 -0.53 10.13
C THR A 107 8.76 -1.48 9.25
N PRO A 108 7.45 -1.23 9.06
CA PRO A 108 6.61 -2.04 8.17
C PRO A 108 6.75 -1.64 6.69
N CYS A 109 7.27 -0.43 6.43
CA CYS A 109 7.13 0.25 5.15
C CYS A 109 7.75 -0.53 3.98
N HIS A 110 8.90 -1.18 4.21
CA HIS A 110 9.54 -1.99 3.19
C HIS A 110 8.60 -3.12 2.74
N VAL A 111 8.18 -3.98 3.65
CA VAL A 111 7.37 -5.17 3.32
C VAL A 111 5.95 -4.82 2.85
N ILE A 112 5.38 -3.72 3.34
CA ILE A 112 4.01 -3.32 2.99
C ILE A 112 4.03 -2.32 1.84
N CYS A 113 4.29 -1.05 2.17
CA CYS A 113 4.00 0.07 1.29
C CYS A 113 4.93 0.15 0.09
N GLU A 114 6.23 -0.11 0.28
CA GLU A 114 7.20 -0.07 -0.82
C GLU A 114 6.96 -1.21 -1.81
N MET A 115 6.59 -2.41 -1.33
CA MET A 115 6.19 -3.50 -2.23
C MET A 115 4.90 -3.16 -2.99
N ASP A 116 3.94 -2.51 -2.34
CA ASP A 116 2.68 -2.12 -2.98
C ASP A 116 2.92 -1.07 -4.07
N VAL A 117 3.78 -0.07 -3.81
CA VAL A 117 4.19 0.94 -4.80
C VAL A 117 4.95 0.31 -5.97
N GLU A 118 5.92 -0.55 -5.70
CA GLU A 118 6.68 -1.26 -6.73
C GLU A 118 5.75 -2.17 -7.57
N ALA A 119 4.83 -2.88 -6.93
CA ALA A 119 3.84 -3.70 -7.63
C ALA A 119 2.91 -2.85 -8.49
N THR A 120 2.51 -1.65 -8.03
CA THR A 120 1.72 -0.71 -8.81
C THR A 120 2.48 -0.22 -10.04
N HIS A 121 3.75 0.16 -9.91
CA HIS A 121 4.59 0.57 -11.05
C HIS A 121 4.74 -0.57 -12.07
N ARG A 122 4.95 -1.81 -11.61
CA ARG A 122 5.05 -2.99 -12.49
C ARG A 122 3.71 -3.32 -13.17
N ALA A 123 2.57 -3.01 -12.53
CA ALA A 123 1.23 -3.37 -13.02
C ALA A 123 0.59 -2.33 -13.95
N PHE A 124 0.90 -1.05 -13.76
CA PHE A 124 0.27 0.09 -14.41
C PHE A 124 1.34 1.09 -14.88
N SER A 125 1.76 0.97 -16.14
CA SER A 125 2.78 1.84 -16.73
C SER A 125 2.39 3.33 -16.78
N GLU A 126 1.09 3.61 -16.74
CA GLU A 126 0.51 4.94 -16.79
C GLU A 126 0.35 5.60 -15.41
N MET A 127 0.54 4.84 -14.34
CA MET A 127 0.39 5.32 -12.97
C MET A 127 1.75 5.60 -12.36
N ARG A 128 1.88 6.75 -11.71
CA ARG A 128 2.99 7.04 -10.81
C ARG A 128 2.50 7.04 -9.37
N ALA A 129 3.02 6.10 -8.58
CA ALA A 129 2.82 6.01 -7.14
C ALA A 129 4.10 6.43 -6.39
N GLU A 130 3.98 7.16 -5.28
CA GLU A 130 5.12 7.63 -4.50
C GLU A 130 4.77 7.70 -3.00
N ILE A 131 5.74 7.40 -2.13
CA ILE A 131 5.59 7.55 -0.68
C ILE A 131 6.27 8.85 -0.27
N LEU A 132 5.48 9.86 0.12
CA LEU A 132 5.97 11.20 0.45
C LEU A 132 6.27 11.39 1.94
N SER A 133 5.56 10.67 2.81
CA SER A 133 5.68 10.78 4.26
C SER A 133 5.39 9.45 4.91
N ARG A 134 6.00 9.17 6.07
CA ARG A 134 5.92 7.87 6.74
C ARG A 134 5.96 8.02 8.25
N GLN A 135 4.94 7.50 8.94
CA GLN A 135 4.91 7.46 10.41
C GLN A 135 6.07 6.65 11.01
N ALA A 136 6.56 5.64 10.30
CA ALA A 136 7.73 4.86 10.73
C ALA A 136 9.04 5.66 10.81
N PHE A 137 9.05 6.90 10.29
CA PHE A 137 10.18 7.83 10.30
C PHE A 137 9.78 9.16 10.94
N ASP A 138 9.12 9.08 12.10
CA ASP A 138 8.74 10.21 12.98
C ASP A 138 7.81 11.27 12.36
N SER A 139 7.19 10.98 11.21
CA SER A 139 6.19 11.87 10.61
C SER A 139 4.83 11.68 11.27
N CYS A 140 4.01 12.72 11.30
CA CYS A 140 2.66 12.66 11.90
C CYS A 140 1.74 11.66 11.17
N VAL A 141 1.85 11.59 9.84
CA VAL A 141 1.00 10.77 8.96
C VAL A 141 1.83 10.11 7.86
N CYS A 142 1.34 9.01 7.29
CA CYS A 142 1.87 8.52 6.02
C CYS A 142 1.14 9.24 4.87
N ILE A 143 1.86 9.60 3.82
CA ILE A 143 1.28 10.23 2.63
C ILE A 143 1.75 9.46 1.41
N PHE A 144 0.79 9.01 0.60
CA PHE A 144 1.01 8.36 -0.68
C PHE A 144 0.45 9.25 -1.77
N LYS A 145 1.23 9.49 -2.81
CA LYS A 145 0.77 10.22 -4.00
C LYS A 145 0.54 9.22 -5.13
N TYR A 146 -0.60 9.35 -5.79
CA TYR A 146 -0.89 8.63 -7.03
C TYR A 146 -1.29 9.64 -8.09
N GLU A 147 -0.70 9.52 -9.28
CA GLU A 147 -1.02 10.39 -10.41
C GLU A 147 -1.04 9.61 -11.73
N ARG A 148 -1.89 10.05 -12.65
CA ARG A 148 -1.98 9.61 -14.05
C ARG A 148 -2.32 10.79 -14.95
N ALA A 149 -1.97 10.69 -16.23
CA ALA A 149 -2.43 11.67 -17.21
C ALA A 149 -3.97 11.63 -17.33
N MET A 150 -4.59 12.81 -17.42
CA MET A 150 -5.99 12.90 -17.82
C MET A 150 -6.14 12.48 -19.29
N LYS A 151 -7.22 11.77 -19.61
CA LYS A 151 -7.57 11.39 -20.98
C LYS A 151 -8.43 12.45 -21.64
#